data_AF-A0A9D7NRK1-F1
#
_entry.id   AF-A0A9D7NRK1-F1
#
_cell.length_a   1.000
_cell.length_b   1.000
_cell.length_c   1.000
_cell.angle_alpha   90.00
_cell.angle_beta   90.00
_cell.angle_gamma   90.00
#
_symmetry.space_group_name_H-M   'P 1'
#
loop_
_entity.id
_entity.type
_entity.pdbx_description
1 polymer ?
#
loop_
_entity_poly.entity_id
_entity_poly.type
_entity_poly.pdbx_seq_one_letter_code
_entity_poly.pdbx_strand_id
1 'polypeptide(L)'
;MKPIDTYNDTAERARVFLAYHDGLMNTRSRRERSEWREKFLSVMRWPKGSDITRIDSKDAVVVLKADATLTSDHFSQAWLDDQLRASLVFGVSALDRYVHERVVKGIIPALKKRPLNKQQEELALPVSTTLQLAGEAVAARKKGKNNRPSNIVRKKIQELLYKRPFQSFREIEYAFCLLGIKNLAGQLQAAYRVGDLKEVREQLSNIAMRRNQIVHEGDLVRHERGGSIKWHPIPRKYVADSLDFIDDFVNHLESVG
;
A
#
# COMPACT_ATOMS: atom_id res chain seq x y z
N MET A 1 4.67 8.11 -16.77
CA MET A 1 4.25 7.14 -15.75
C MET A 1 2.74 7.18 -15.63
N LYS A 2 2.07 6.09 -16.00
CA LYS A 2 0.63 5.89 -15.82
C LYS A 2 0.33 5.58 -14.34
N PRO A 3 -0.88 5.85 -13.82
CA PRO A 3 -1.26 5.46 -12.46
C PRO A 3 -1.07 3.97 -12.18
N ILE A 4 -1.35 3.11 -13.15
CA ILE A 4 -1.15 1.66 -13.01
C ILE A 4 0.34 1.28 -12.82
N ASP A 5 1.28 2.04 -13.41
CA ASP A 5 2.71 1.78 -13.21
C ASP A 5 3.12 1.99 -11.74
N THR A 6 2.58 3.03 -11.09
CA THR A 6 2.84 3.31 -9.66
C THR A 6 2.17 2.29 -8.74
N TYR A 7 1.02 1.77 -9.14
CA TYR A 7 0.35 0.69 -8.45
C TYR A 7 1.24 -0.57 -8.47
N ASN A 8 1.63 -1.00 -9.67
CA ASN A 8 2.40 -2.22 -9.89
C ASN A 8 3.71 -2.23 -9.11
N ASP A 9 4.47 -1.12 -9.08
CA ASP A 9 5.72 -1.04 -8.29
C ASP A 9 5.47 -1.29 -6.79
N THR A 10 4.41 -0.69 -6.23
CA THR A 10 4.12 -0.81 -4.80
C THR A 10 3.47 -2.16 -4.47
N ALA A 11 2.63 -2.68 -5.35
CA ALA A 11 2.00 -3.99 -5.23
C ALA A 11 3.03 -5.13 -5.33
N GLU A 12 4.03 -5.00 -6.21
CA GLU A 12 5.15 -5.94 -6.29
C GLU A 12 5.91 -6.00 -4.97
N ARG A 13 6.21 -4.85 -4.36
CA ARG A 13 6.84 -4.78 -3.03
C ARG A 13 6.00 -5.46 -1.95
N ALA A 14 4.67 -5.31 -2.00
CA ALA A 14 3.77 -6.02 -1.10
C ALA A 14 3.95 -7.54 -1.23
N ARG A 15 3.97 -8.07 -2.45
CA ARG A 15 4.19 -9.50 -2.71
C ARG A 15 5.59 -9.98 -2.32
N VAL A 16 6.61 -9.13 -2.41
CA VAL A 16 7.95 -9.45 -1.93
C VAL A 16 7.96 -9.70 -0.42
N PHE A 17 7.23 -8.92 0.38
CA PHE A 17 7.11 -9.19 1.82
C PHE A 17 6.41 -10.52 2.12
N LEU A 18 5.37 -10.86 1.35
CA LEU A 18 4.74 -12.18 1.43
C LEU A 18 5.73 -13.31 1.09
N ALA A 19 6.56 -13.12 0.07
CA ALA A 19 7.61 -14.07 -0.29
C ALA A 19 8.71 -14.18 0.79
N TYR A 20 9.08 -13.08 1.45
CA TYR A 20 10.02 -13.11 2.57
C TYR A 20 9.48 -13.89 3.76
N HIS A 21 8.19 -13.73 4.09
CA HIS A 21 7.54 -14.56 5.11
C HIS A 21 7.66 -16.05 4.77
N ASP A 22 7.25 -16.44 3.56
CA ASP A 22 7.20 -17.84 3.14
C ASP A 22 8.61 -18.45 2.99
N GLY A 23 9.54 -17.67 2.45
CA GLY A 23 10.87 -18.10 2.06
C GLY A 23 11.93 -18.02 3.14
N LEU A 24 11.70 -17.29 4.24
CA LEU A 24 12.67 -17.17 5.35
C LEU A 24 12.26 -17.96 6.60
N MET A 25 11.06 -18.55 6.63
CA MET A 25 10.58 -19.28 7.79
C MET A 25 11.45 -20.48 8.11
N ASN A 26 11.99 -20.52 9.33
CA ASN A 26 12.82 -21.63 9.80
C ASN A 26 11.98 -22.90 9.92
N THR A 27 12.34 -23.92 9.15
CA THR A 27 11.70 -25.23 9.12
C THR A 27 12.42 -26.27 9.97
N ARG A 28 13.58 -25.93 10.54
CA ARG A 28 14.36 -26.87 11.35
C ARG A 28 13.70 -27.13 12.70
N SER A 29 13.52 -28.41 13.02
CA SER A 29 13.16 -28.87 14.37
C SER A 29 14.36 -29.33 15.21
N ARG A 30 15.55 -29.47 14.60
CA ARG A 30 16.75 -30.03 15.25
C ARG A 30 17.95 -29.11 15.10
N ARG A 31 18.81 -29.10 16.12
CA ARG A 31 20.13 -28.44 16.09
C ARG A 31 20.98 -28.93 14.93
N GLU A 32 21.90 -28.08 14.49
CA GLU A 32 22.88 -28.41 13.46
C GLU A 32 23.77 -29.58 13.85
N ARG A 33 24.11 -30.42 12.87
CA ARG A 33 25.04 -31.53 13.08
C ARG A 33 26.46 -30.96 13.08
N SER A 34 27.26 -31.35 14.07
CA SER A 34 28.68 -30.93 14.19
C SER A 34 29.47 -31.18 12.91
N GLU A 35 29.27 -32.34 12.28
CA GLU A 35 29.94 -32.70 11.03
C GLU A 35 29.61 -31.72 9.88
N TRP A 36 28.36 -31.27 9.78
CA TRP A 36 27.99 -30.28 8.76
C TRP A 36 28.67 -28.94 9.03
N ARG A 37 28.69 -28.49 10.29
CA ARG A 37 29.36 -27.26 10.70
C ARG A 37 30.85 -27.31 10.39
N GLU A 38 31.55 -28.39 10.76
CA GLU A 38 32.97 -28.55 10.47
C GLU A 38 33.28 -28.49 8.97
N LYS A 39 32.47 -29.18 8.15
CA LYS A 39 32.62 -29.14 6.69
C LYS A 39 32.34 -27.74 6.14
N PHE A 40 31.29 -27.07 6.61
CA PHE A 40 30.97 -25.71 6.18
C PHE A 40 32.09 -24.72 6.53
N LEU A 41 32.59 -24.74 7.77
CA LEU A 41 33.70 -23.89 8.20
C LEU A 41 34.96 -24.14 7.36
N SER A 42 35.26 -25.41 7.04
CA SER A 42 36.38 -25.78 6.16
C SER A 42 36.21 -25.18 4.75
N VAL A 43 35.03 -25.33 4.14
CA VAL A 43 34.72 -24.79 2.80
C VAL A 43 34.80 -23.28 2.77
N MET A 44 34.25 -22.60 3.79
CA MET A 44 34.28 -21.14 3.91
C MET A 44 35.63 -20.60 4.37
N ARG A 45 36.59 -21.47 4.71
CA ARG A 45 37.89 -21.14 5.31
C ARG A 45 37.77 -20.31 6.59
N TRP A 46 36.74 -20.58 7.40
CA TRP A 46 36.53 -19.96 8.70
C TRP A 46 37.27 -20.74 9.80
N PRO A 47 37.65 -20.10 10.93
CA PRO A 47 38.26 -20.80 12.05
C PRO A 47 37.40 -21.99 12.51
N LYS A 48 38.02 -23.15 12.76
CA LYS A 48 37.29 -24.38 13.14
C LYS A 48 36.47 -24.24 14.43
N GLY A 49 36.86 -23.33 15.32
CA GLY A 49 36.14 -23.01 16.55
C GLY A 49 35.03 -21.96 16.39
N SER A 50 34.85 -21.37 15.21
CA SER A 50 33.82 -20.34 15.01
C SER A 50 32.44 -20.90 15.28
N ASP A 51 31.69 -20.23 16.14
CA ASP A 51 30.28 -20.56 16.35
C ASP A 51 29.43 -19.98 15.22
N ILE A 52 28.52 -20.81 14.74
CA ILE A 52 27.59 -20.44 13.68
C ILE A 52 26.21 -21.00 14.03
N THR A 53 25.17 -20.38 13.48
CA THR A 53 23.82 -20.91 13.55
C THR A 53 23.25 -20.99 12.16
N ARG A 54 22.85 -22.19 11.75
CA ARG A 54 22.15 -22.41 10.48
C ARG A 54 20.63 -22.37 10.64
N ILE A 55 19.98 -21.59 9.80
CA ILE A 55 18.54 -21.58 9.57
C ILE A 55 18.29 -22.21 8.20
N ASP A 56 17.39 -23.19 8.16
CA ASP A 56 16.91 -23.77 6.92
C ASP A 56 15.46 -23.38 6.70
N SER A 57 15.20 -22.68 5.62
CA SER A 57 13.85 -22.38 5.16
C SER A 57 13.55 -23.14 3.88
N LYS A 58 12.35 -22.94 3.35
CA LYS A 58 11.93 -23.55 2.08
C LYS A 58 12.79 -23.09 0.91
N ASP A 59 13.13 -21.81 0.87
CA ASP A 59 13.74 -21.16 -0.30
C ASP A 59 15.19 -20.72 -0.05
N ALA A 60 15.67 -20.71 1.20
CA ALA A 60 16.99 -20.21 1.55
C ALA A 60 17.66 -21.00 2.69
N VAL A 61 18.99 -20.92 2.73
CA VAL A 61 19.77 -21.29 3.91
C VAL A 61 20.48 -20.04 4.41
N VAL A 62 20.19 -19.65 5.65
CA VAL A 62 20.83 -18.51 6.31
C VAL A 62 21.82 -19.03 7.33
N VAL A 63 23.06 -18.56 7.26
CA VAL A 63 24.11 -18.89 8.24
C VAL A 63 24.50 -17.64 9.00
N LEU A 64 24.21 -17.65 10.30
CA LEU A 64 24.53 -16.60 11.25
C LEU A 64 25.90 -16.89 11.86
N LYS A 65 26.70 -15.84 12.08
CA LYS A 65 27.96 -15.90 12.84
C LYS A 65 27.69 -15.77 14.34
N ALA A 66 28.65 -16.16 15.18
CA ALA A 66 28.58 -16.07 16.63
C ALA A 66 28.18 -14.69 17.17
N ASP A 67 28.59 -13.63 16.48
CA ASP A 67 28.38 -12.22 16.84
C ASP A 67 27.25 -11.55 16.03
N ALA A 68 26.44 -12.34 15.31
CA ALA A 68 25.32 -11.79 14.57
C ALA A 68 24.28 -11.18 15.53
N THR A 69 23.76 -10.01 15.17
CA THR A 69 22.62 -9.38 15.87
C THR A 69 21.32 -10.14 15.67
N LEU A 70 21.22 -10.90 14.56
CA LEU A 70 20.10 -11.78 14.29
C LEU A 70 20.31 -13.13 14.98
N THR A 71 19.23 -13.69 15.52
CA THR A 71 19.16 -15.04 16.07
C THR A 71 18.20 -15.90 15.24
N SER A 72 18.16 -17.21 15.51
CA SER A 72 17.17 -18.11 14.89
C SER A 72 15.72 -17.71 15.16
N ASP A 73 15.45 -17.03 16.27
CA ASP A 73 14.10 -16.65 16.68
C ASP A 73 13.49 -15.61 15.75
N HIS A 74 14.31 -14.71 15.18
CA HIS A 74 13.85 -13.74 14.18
C HIS A 74 13.35 -14.38 12.87
N PHE A 75 13.59 -15.68 12.68
CA PHE A 75 13.11 -16.47 11.54
C PHE A 75 11.97 -17.42 11.94
N SER A 76 11.41 -17.25 13.14
CA SER A 76 10.18 -17.92 13.55
C SER A 76 8.95 -17.24 12.97
N GLN A 77 7.81 -17.94 12.97
CA GLN A 77 6.54 -17.40 12.49
C GLN A 77 6.16 -16.10 13.22
N ALA A 78 6.31 -16.05 14.54
CA ALA A 78 5.90 -14.87 15.32
C ALA A 78 6.62 -13.58 14.90
N TRP A 79 7.90 -13.67 14.52
CA TRP A 79 8.69 -12.54 14.04
C TRP A 79 8.45 -12.26 12.54
N LEU A 80 8.28 -13.31 11.73
CA LEU A 80 8.05 -13.16 10.29
C LEU A 80 6.61 -12.72 9.96
N ASP A 81 5.65 -12.87 10.87
CA ASP A 81 4.29 -12.32 10.73
C ASP A 81 4.32 -10.79 10.48
N ASP A 82 5.36 -10.09 10.90
CA ASP A 82 5.53 -8.66 10.57
C ASP A 82 5.74 -8.41 9.09
N GLN A 83 6.28 -9.38 8.34
CA GLN A 83 6.33 -9.31 6.88
C GLN A 83 4.92 -9.42 6.29
N LEU A 84 4.02 -10.21 6.88
CA LEU A 84 2.61 -10.25 6.47
C LEU A 84 1.90 -8.92 6.74
N ARG A 85 2.21 -8.27 7.88
CA ARG A 85 1.69 -6.94 8.22
C ARG A 85 2.18 -5.90 7.22
N ALA A 86 3.48 -5.89 6.93
CA ALA A 86 4.09 -5.02 5.94
C ALA A 86 3.50 -5.24 4.54
N SER A 87 3.33 -6.50 4.14
CA SER A 87 2.69 -6.88 2.88
C SER A 87 1.30 -6.25 2.75
N LEU A 88 0.44 -6.39 3.76
CA LEU A 88 -0.92 -5.83 3.71
C LEU A 88 -0.89 -4.29 3.66
N VAL A 89 -0.03 -3.65 4.45
CA VAL A 89 0.12 -2.19 4.46
C VAL A 89 0.57 -1.66 3.11
N PHE A 90 1.53 -2.32 2.46
CA PHE A 90 1.99 -1.95 1.12
C PHE A 90 0.92 -2.17 0.06
N GLY A 91 0.15 -3.26 0.13
CA GLY A 91 -0.97 -3.49 -0.79
C GLY A 91 -2.03 -2.39 -0.73
N VAL A 92 -2.45 -2.00 0.48
CA VAL A 92 -3.40 -0.87 0.65
C VAL A 92 -2.78 0.46 0.22
N SER A 93 -1.49 0.67 0.46
CA SER A 93 -0.78 1.87 0.02
C SER A 93 -0.66 1.94 -1.51
N ALA A 94 -0.55 0.81 -2.20
CA ALA A 94 -0.56 0.73 -3.65
C ALA A 94 -1.90 1.23 -4.21
N LEU A 95 -3.03 0.74 -3.66
CA LEU A 95 -4.37 1.19 -4.02
C LEU A 95 -4.55 2.71 -3.79
N ASP A 96 -4.17 3.19 -2.61
CA ASP A 96 -4.26 4.60 -2.24
C ASP A 96 -3.46 5.49 -3.23
N ARG A 97 -2.21 5.07 -3.51
CA ARG A 97 -1.33 5.73 -4.47
C ARG A 97 -1.91 5.75 -5.88
N TYR A 98 -2.48 4.63 -6.33
CA TYR A 98 -3.15 4.52 -7.63
C TYR A 98 -4.26 5.56 -7.76
N VAL A 99 -5.17 5.64 -6.78
CA VAL A 99 -6.29 6.58 -6.81
C VAL A 99 -5.79 8.03 -6.79
N HIS A 100 -4.77 8.36 -5.97
CA HIS A 100 -4.13 9.68 -6.00
C HIS A 100 -3.61 10.03 -7.39
N GLU A 101 -2.86 9.12 -8.02
CA GLU A 101 -2.27 9.36 -9.34
C GLU A 101 -3.32 9.48 -10.44
N ARG A 102 -4.42 8.71 -10.37
CA ARG A 102 -5.58 8.85 -11.27
C ARG A 102 -6.20 10.24 -11.13
N VAL A 103 -6.48 10.69 -9.91
CA VAL A 103 -7.09 12.01 -9.67
C VAL A 103 -6.17 13.13 -10.14
N VAL A 104 -4.89 13.14 -9.73
CA VAL A 104 -3.95 14.22 -10.07
C VAL A 104 -3.79 14.39 -11.58
N LYS A 105 -3.79 13.29 -12.34
CA LYS A 105 -3.69 13.33 -13.81
C LYS A 105 -5.00 13.74 -14.48
N GLY A 106 -6.14 13.26 -13.98
CA GLY A 106 -7.45 13.48 -14.61
C GLY A 106 -8.19 14.74 -14.19
N ILE A 107 -7.87 15.35 -13.04
CA ILE A 107 -8.70 16.41 -12.45
C ILE A 107 -8.76 17.68 -13.29
N ILE A 108 -7.64 18.13 -13.86
CA ILE A 108 -7.63 19.36 -14.68
C ILE A 108 -8.45 19.19 -15.97
N PRO A 109 -8.28 18.11 -16.76
CA PRO A 109 -9.20 17.82 -17.87
C PRO A 109 -10.66 17.74 -17.44
N ALA A 110 -10.95 17.09 -16.30
CA ALA A 110 -12.32 16.93 -15.80
C ALA A 110 -12.97 18.28 -15.46
N LEU A 111 -12.26 19.17 -14.75
CA LEU A 111 -12.75 20.51 -14.38
C LEU A 111 -12.93 21.47 -15.57
N LYS A 112 -12.35 21.15 -16.74
CA LYS A 112 -12.57 21.93 -17.97
C LYS A 112 -13.85 21.52 -18.70
N LYS A 113 -14.35 20.31 -18.49
CA LYS A 113 -15.60 19.83 -19.09
C LYS A 113 -16.78 20.47 -18.36
N ARG A 114 -17.79 20.92 -19.12
CA ARG A 114 -19.02 21.52 -18.56
C ARG A 114 -20.24 20.67 -18.97
N PRO A 115 -21.30 20.61 -18.14
CA PRO A 115 -21.38 21.17 -16.79
C PRO A 115 -20.51 20.40 -15.78
N LEU A 116 -20.13 21.07 -14.68
CA LEU A 116 -19.46 20.40 -13.56
C LEU A 116 -20.49 19.58 -12.78
N ASN A 117 -20.05 18.51 -12.12
CA ASN A 117 -20.89 17.84 -11.13
C ASN A 117 -20.75 18.51 -9.75
N LYS A 118 -21.65 18.15 -8.83
CA LYS A 118 -21.70 18.72 -7.48
C LYS A 118 -20.35 18.64 -6.75
N GLN A 119 -19.68 17.49 -6.78
CA GLN A 119 -18.38 17.31 -6.10
C GLN A 119 -17.27 18.18 -6.70
N GLN A 120 -17.32 18.45 -8.01
CA GLN A 120 -16.40 19.36 -8.70
C GLN A 120 -16.70 20.82 -8.38
N GLU A 121 -17.98 21.20 -8.25
CA GLU A 121 -18.39 22.56 -7.87
C GLU A 121 -18.06 22.87 -6.41
N GLU A 122 -18.21 21.89 -5.51
CA GLU A 122 -17.93 22.02 -4.08
C GLU A 122 -16.44 21.89 -3.74
N LEU A 123 -15.57 21.62 -4.73
CA LEU A 123 -14.13 21.50 -4.51
C LEU A 123 -13.52 22.87 -4.14
N ALA A 124 -13.41 23.11 -2.84
CA ALA A 124 -12.87 24.35 -2.32
C ALA A 124 -11.33 24.41 -2.38
N LEU A 125 -10.79 25.56 -2.78
CA LEU A 125 -9.38 25.89 -2.68
C LEU A 125 -9.18 26.98 -1.61
N PRO A 126 -8.05 27.00 -0.89
CA PRO A 126 -7.71 28.09 0.01
C PRO A 126 -7.74 29.44 -0.74
N VAL A 127 -8.31 30.48 -0.11
CA VAL A 127 -8.44 31.83 -0.70
C VAL A 127 -7.08 32.38 -1.17
N SER A 128 -6.01 32.06 -0.45
CA SER A 128 -4.63 32.41 -0.82
C SER A 128 -4.25 31.91 -2.23
N THR A 129 -4.77 30.74 -2.64
CA THR A 129 -4.58 30.20 -4.00
C THR A 129 -5.25 31.08 -5.05
N THR A 130 -6.46 31.57 -4.77
CA THR A 130 -7.20 32.47 -5.66
C THR A 130 -6.49 33.81 -5.81
N LEU A 131 -5.98 34.36 -4.70
CA LEU A 131 -5.18 35.59 -4.71
C LEU A 131 -3.89 35.43 -5.52
N GLN A 132 -3.20 34.29 -5.35
CA GLN A 132 -2.01 33.95 -6.14
C GLN A 132 -2.34 33.90 -7.64
N LEU A 133 -3.40 33.18 -8.02
CA LEU A 133 -3.85 33.06 -9.42
C LEU A 133 -4.14 34.43 -10.05
N ALA A 134 -4.85 35.30 -9.32
CA ALA A 134 -5.17 36.64 -9.77
C ALA A 134 -3.91 37.49 -9.96
N GLY A 135 -2.99 37.48 -8.98
CA GLY A 135 -1.72 38.21 -9.05
C GLY A 135 -0.85 37.76 -10.23
N GLU A 136 -0.71 36.44 -10.44
CA GLU A 136 0.06 35.88 -11.55
C GLU A 136 -0.57 36.18 -12.92
N ALA A 137 -1.91 36.18 -13.02
CA ALA A 137 -2.59 36.56 -14.25
C ALA A 137 -2.35 38.03 -14.63
N VAL A 138 -2.41 38.94 -13.65
CA VAL A 138 -2.11 40.38 -13.86
C VAL A 138 -0.64 40.57 -14.27
N ALA A 139 0.29 39.91 -13.58
CA ALA A 139 1.72 40.00 -13.88
C ALA A 139 2.07 39.45 -15.28
N ALA A 140 1.47 38.33 -15.66
CA ALA A 140 1.65 37.71 -16.98
C ALA A 140 1.16 38.63 -18.10
N ARG A 141 -0.03 39.26 -17.92
CA ARG A 141 -0.58 40.24 -18.85
C ARG A 141 0.32 41.46 -19.02
N LYS A 142 0.86 42.02 -17.92
CA LYS A 142 1.80 43.15 -17.96
C LYS A 142 3.10 42.83 -18.69
N LYS A 143 3.57 41.58 -18.63
CA LYS A 143 4.83 41.13 -19.25
C LYS A 143 4.66 40.50 -20.63
N GLY A 144 3.45 40.47 -21.19
CA GLY A 144 3.15 39.79 -22.45
C GLY A 144 3.45 38.28 -22.44
N LYS A 145 3.44 37.64 -21.26
CA LYS A 145 3.77 36.21 -21.10
C LYS A 145 2.50 35.37 -20.97
N ASN A 146 2.57 34.13 -21.44
CA ASN A 146 1.54 33.14 -21.16
C ASN A 146 1.56 32.70 -19.69
N ASN A 147 0.38 32.63 -19.07
CA ASN A 147 0.19 32.02 -17.75
C ASN A 147 -0.25 30.56 -17.87
N ARG A 148 0.12 29.71 -16.92
CA ARG A 148 -0.31 28.30 -16.79
C ARG A 148 -1.11 28.10 -15.49
N PRO A 149 -2.29 28.73 -15.33
CA PRO A 149 -3.06 28.69 -14.08
C PRO A 149 -3.44 27.27 -13.66
N SER A 150 -3.64 26.37 -14.64
CA SER A 150 -3.93 24.95 -14.37
C SER A 150 -2.84 24.23 -13.58
N ASN A 151 -1.57 24.64 -13.67
CA ASN A 151 -0.50 24.01 -12.89
C ASN A 151 -0.57 24.38 -11.42
N ILE A 152 -0.93 25.63 -11.11
CA ILE A 152 -1.11 26.12 -9.73
C ILE A 152 -2.31 25.41 -9.10
N VAL A 153 -3.44 25.37 -9.82
CA VAL A 153 -4.63 24.64 -9.40
C VAL A 153 -4.32 23.16 -9.17
N ARG A 154 -3.63 22.50 -10.12
CA ARG A 154 -3.24 21.08 -9.98
C ARG A 154 -2.40 20.86 -8.72
N LYS A 155 -1.37 21.69 -8.51
CA LYS A 155 -0.48 21.57 -7.34
C LYS A 155 -1.26 21.73 -6.04
N LYS A 156 -2.20 22.68 -5.97
CA LYS A 156 -3.01 22.91 -4.78
C LYS A 156 -4.04 21.82 -4.53
N ILE A 157 -4.71 21.32 -5.56
CA ILE A 157 -5.58 20.14 -5.45
C ILE A 157 -4.76 18.95 -4.97
N GLN A 158 -3.58 18.73 -5.55
CA GLN A 158 -2.69 17.65 -5.15
C GLN A 158 -2.30 17.78 -3.66
N GLU A 159 -1.89 18.95 -3.18
CA GLU A 159 -1.60 19.21 -1.76
C GLU A 159 -2.80 18.96 -0.83
N LEU A 160 -4.01 19.30 -1.27
CA LEU A 160 -5.25 19.06 -0.51
C LEU A 160 -5.57 17.57 -0.44
N LEU A 161 -5.53 16.90 -1.60
CA LEU A 161 -5.91 15.49 -1.69
C LEU A 161 -4.89 14.59 -1.02
N TYR A 162 -3.58 14.90 -1.05
CA TYR A 162 -2.55 14.10 -0.37
C TYR A 162 -2.77 13.87 1.13
N LYS A 163 -3.57 14.71 1.78
CA LYS A 163 -3.90 14.58 3.21
C LYS A 163 -5.08 13.64 3.47
N ARG A 164 -5.75 13.17 2.41
CA ARG A 164 -6.95 12.35 2.47
C ARG A 164 -6.63 10.95 1.95
N PRO A 165 -6.84 9.89 2.76
CA PRO A 165 -6.71 8.54 2.26
C PRO A 165 -7.83 8.22 1.27
N PHE A 166 -7.52 7.38 0.29
CA PHE A 166 -8.44 6.81 -0.68
C PHE A 166 -8.47 5.29 -0.52
N GLN A 167 -8.84 4.84 0.68
CA GLN A 167 -8.77 3.42 1.06
C GLN A 167 -10.16 2.81 1.25
N SER A 168 -11.17 3.63 1.55
CA SER A 168 -12.57 3.17 1.63
C SER A 168 -13.30 3.38 0.30
N PHE A 169 -14.33 2.55 0.03
CA PHE A 169 -15.14 2.68 -1.19
C PHE A 169 -15.72 4.10 -1.36
N ARG A 170 -16.17 4.73 -0.27
CA ARG A 170 -16.73 6.08 -0.28
C ARG A 170 -15.70 7.13 -0.71
N GLU A 171 -14.46 7.02 -0.24
CA GLU A 171 -13.39 7.94 -0.61
C GLU A 171 -12.97 7.75 -2.07
N ILE A 172 -12.91 6.50 -2.53
CA ILE A 172 -12.61 6.17 -3.93
C ILE A 172 -13.73 6.66 -4.85
N GLU A 173 -15.00 6.46 -4.49
CA GLU A 173 -16.13 6.99 -5.23
C GLU A 173 -16.09 8.52 -5.31
N TYR A 174 -15.77 9.20 -4.21
CA TYR A 174 -15.56 10.64 -4.22
C TYR A 174 -14.42 11.05 -5.18
N ALA A 175 -13.28 10.36 -5.16
CA ALA A 175 -12.15 10.61 -6.05
C ALA A 175 -12.55 10.48 -7.53
N PHE A 176 -13.32 9.46 -7.89
CA PHE A 176 -13.79 9.23 -9.26
C PHE A 176 -14.87 10.25 -9.66
N CYS A 177 -15.73 10.68 -8.74
CA CYS A 177 -16.64 11.80 -8.97
C CYS A 177 -15.88 13.08 -9.32
N LEU A 178 -14.73 13.37 -8.68
CA LEU A 178 -13.89 14.51 -9.06
C LEU A 178 -13.38 14.41 -10.51
N LEU A 179 -13.18 13.19 -11.02
CA LEU A 179 -12.82 12.93 -12.41
C LEU A 179 -13.99 13.06 -13.40
N GLY A 180 -15.19 13.34 -12.90
CA GLY A 180 -16.41 13.43 -13.72
C GLY A 180 -17.07 12.07 -13.97
N ILE A 181 -16.58 11.01 -13.35
CA ILE A 181 -17.12 9.66 -13.50
C ILE A 181 -18.40 9.56 -12.65
N LYS A 182 -19.50 9.20 -13.31
CA LYS A 182 -20.81 9.03 -12.67
C LYS A 182 -21.08 7.54 -12.46
N ASN A 183 -21.81 7.22 -11.40
CA ASN A 183 -22.24 5.85 -11.10
C ASN A 183 -21.09 4.82 -11.08
N LEU A 184 -20.02 5.11 -10.33
CA LEU A 184 -18.88 4.18 -10.20
C LEU A 184 -19.35 2.81 -9.74
N ALA A 185 -20.28 2.75 -8.78
CA ALA A 185 -20.86 1.50 -8.30
C ALA A 185 -21.48 0.68 -9.44
N GLY A 186 -22.30 1.28 -10.30
CA GLY A 186 -22.88 0.56 -11.44
C GLY A 186 -21.85 0.07 -12.45
N GLN A 187 -20.80 0.84 -12.69
CA GLN A 187 -19.72 0.43 -13.59
C GLN A 187 -18.92 -0.75 -13.01
N LEU A 188 -18.65 -0.72 -11.71
CA LEU A 188 -18.01 -1.83 -11.02
C LEU A 188 -18.91 -3.07 -10.92
N GLN A 189 -20.23 -2.93 -10.71
CA GLN A 189 -21.17 -4.06 -10.78
C GLN A 189 -21.09 -4.78 -12.13
N ALA A 190 -21.07 -4.01 -13.23
CA ALA A 190 -20.93 -4.56 -14.56
C ALA A 190 -19.56 -5.25 -14.76
N ALA A 191 -18.48 -4.65 -14.25
CA ALA A 191 -17.13 -5.19 -14.35
C ALA A 191 -16.98 -6.52 -13.58
N TYR A 192 -17.48 -6.58 -12.35
CA TYR A 192 -17.52 -7.78 -11.51
C TYR A 192 -18.59 -8.80 -11.93
N ARG A 193 -19.55 -8.41 -12.79
CA ARG A 193 -20.71 -9.23 -13.18
C ARG A 193 -21.58 -9.67 -11.99
N VAL A 194 -21.82 -8.74 -11.07
CA VAL A 194 -22.59 -8.96 -9.84
C VAL A 194 -23.80 -8.02 -9.78
N GLY A 195 -24.86 -8.46 -9.10
CA GLY A 195 -26.07 -7.64 -8.89
C GLY A 195 -25.85 -6.49 -7.90
N ASP A 196 -24.98 -6.67 -6.91
CA ASP A 196 -24.60 -5.65 -5.93
C ASP A 196 -23.13 -5.74 -5.53
N LEU A 197 -22.60 -4.67 -4.94
CA LEU A 197 -21.20 -4.58 -4.49
C LEU A 197 -21.05 -4.74 -2.98
N LYS A 198 -22.03 -5.35 -2.29
CA LYS A 198 -21.99 -5.46 -0.84
C LYS A 198 -20.73 -6.21 -0.39
N GLU A 199 -20.45 -7.35 -0.98
CA GLU A 199 -19.29 -8.18 -0.67
C GLU A 199 -17.97 -7.46 -1.00
N VAL A 200 -17.89 -6.80 -2.17
CA VAL A 200 -16.71 -6.02 -2.58
C VAL A 200 -16.44 -4.87 -1.60
N ARG A 201 -17.49 -4.14 -1.19
CA ARG A 201 -17.38 -3.04 -0.22
C ARG A 201 -16.98 -3.54 1.16
N GLU A 202 -17.55 -4.66 1.59
CA GLU A 202 -17.25 -5.29 2.87
C GLU A 202 -15.80 -5.78 2.92
N GLN A 203 -15.34 -6.46 1.86
CA GLN A 203 -13.95 -6.92 1.76
C GLN A 203 -12.96 -5.75 1.77
N LEU A 204 -13.19 -4.70 0.98
CA LEU A 204 -12.36 -3.50 0.99
C LEU A 204 -12.35 -2.83 2.38
N SER A 205 -13.51 -2.72 3.03
CA SER A 205 -13.63 -2.15 4.36
C SER A 205 -12.85 -2.96 5.41
N ASN A 206 -12.94 -4.28 5.35
CA ASN A 206 -12.21 -5.18 6.26
C ASN A 206 -10.70 -5.06 6.08
N ILE A 207 -10.22 -4.98 4.83
CA ILE A 207 -8.80 -4.77 4.51
C ILE A 207 -8.32 -3.42 5.03
N ALA A 208 -9.06 -2.34 4.76
CA ALA A 208 -8.69 -1.00 5.21
C ALA A 208 -8.67 -0.89 6.74
N MET A 209 -9.65 -1.50 7.41
CA MET A 209 -9.70 -1.59 8.87
C MET A 209 -8.49 -2.34 9.43
N ARG A 210 -8.15 -3.50 8.86
CA ARG A 210 -6.99 -4.29 9.27
C ARG A 210 -5.69 -3.51 9.12
N ARG A 211 -5.51 -2.82 8.00
CA ARG A 211 -4.36 -1.92 7.77
C ARG A 211 -4.28 -0.83 8.83
N ASN A 212 -5.41 -0.23 9.21
CA ASN A 212 -5.44 0.80 10.25
C ASN A 212 -5.07 0.25 11.63
N GLN A 213 -5.52 -0.96 11.98
CA GLN A 213 -5.08 -1.64 13.20
C GLN A 213 -3.55 -1.81 13.21
N ILE A 214 -2.97 -2.22 12.08
CA ILE A 214 -1.52 -2.40 11.97
C ILE A 214 -0.78 -1.06 12.12
N VAL A 215 -1.17 -0.04 11.36
CA VAL A 215 -0.41 1.21 11.26
C VAL A 215 -0.65 2.14 12.46
N HIS A 216 -1.87 2.18 12.99
CA HIS A 216 -2.25 3.17 14.02
C HIS A 216 -2.36 2.58 15.42
N GLU A 217 -2.64 1.28 15.54
CA GLU A 217 -2.82 0.62 16.85
C GLU A 217 -1.66 -0.32 17.20
N GLY A 218 -0.63 -0.39 16.34
CA GLY A 218 0.52 -1.30 16.50
C GLY A 218 0.12 -2.77 16.40
N ASP A 219 -1.05 -3.07 15.85
CA ASP A 219 -1.63 -4.40 15.74
C ASP A 219 -1.78 -5.20 17.05
N LEU A 220 -1.84 -4.50 18.18
CA LEU A 220 -1.96 -5.11 19.49
C LEU A 220 -3.41 -5.32 19.89
N VAL A 221 -3.70 -6.48 20.49
CA VAL A 221 -4.99 -6.76 21.11
C VAL A 221 -5.17 -5.84 22.31
N ARG A 222 -6.23 -5.02 22.29
CA ARG A 222 -6.56 -4.14 23.41
C ARG A 222 -6.95 -4.97 24.64
N HIS A 223 -6.30 -4.71 25.77
CA HIS A 223 -6.63 -5.29 27.07
C HIS A 223 -7.10 -4.19 28.02
N GLU A 224 -8.24 -4.39 28.69
CA GLU A 224 -8.80 -3.41 29.64
C GLU A 224 -8.09 -3.42 31.00
N ARG A 225 -7.37 -4.50 31.34
CA ARG A 225 -6.60 -4.66 32.59
C ARG A 225 -5.32 -5.45 32.31
N GLY A 226 -4.26 -5.15 33.05
CA GLY A 226 -2.90 -5.65 32.87
C GLY A 226 -2.81 -7.11 32.41
N GLY A 227 -2.08 -7.33 31.33
CA GLY A 227 -1.89 -8.63 30.68
C GLY A 227 -0.65 -8.61 29.80
N SER A 228 -0.25 -9.78 29.29
CA SER A 228 0.88 -9.90 28.36
C SER A 228 0.55 -9.29 26.99
N ILE A 229 1.58 -8.78 26.31
CA ILE A 229 1.45 -8.24 24.95
C ILE A 229 0.98 -9.37 24.02
N LYS A 230 -0.15 -9.16 23.35
CA LYS A 230 -0.70 -10.08 22.35
C LYS A 230 -0.96 -9.33 21.06
N TRP A 231 -0.50 -9.92 19.97
CA TRP A 231 -0.73 -9.42 18.62
C TRP A 231 -2.02 -9.99 18.06
N HIS A 232 -2.71 -9.23 17.20
CA HIS A 232 -3.77 -9.80 16.40
C HIS A 232 -3.19 -10.84 15.42
N PRO A 233 -3.83 -12.02 15.27
CA PRO A 233 -3.42 -12.99 14.27
C PRO A 233 -3.47 -12.39 12.87
N ILE A 234 -2.48 -12.74 12.04
CA ILE A 234 -2.46 -12.35 10.62
C ILE A 234 -2.22 -13.59 9.76
N PRO A 235 -3.29 -14.33 9.40
CA PRO A 235 -3.13 -15.52 8.59
C PRO A 235 -2.53 -15.17 7.23
N ARG A 236 -1.47 -15.88 6.82
CA ARG A 236 -0.86 -15.72 5.49
C ARG A 236 -1.91 -15.74 4.38
N LYS A 237 -2.84 -16.71 4.42
CA LYS A 237 -3.92 -16.83 3.43
C LYS A 237 -4.76 -15.55 3.33
N TYR A 238 -5.14 -14.96 4.46
CA TYR A 238 -5.89 -13.69 4.46
C TYR A 238 -5.12 -12.57 3.75
N VAL A 239 -3.80 -12.46 3.98
CA VAL A 239 -2.97 -11.44 3.31
C VAL A 239 -2.88 -11.70 1.81
N ALA A 240 -2.63 -12.94 1.39
CA ALA A 240 -2.60 -13.30 -0.03
C ALA A 240 -3.94 -13.00 -0.73
N ASP A 241 -5.05 -13.48 -0.18
CA ASP A 241 -6.40 -13.25 -0.72
C ASP A 241 -6.73 -11.74 -0.75
N SER A 242 -6.23 -10.96 0.22
CA SER A 242 -6.41 -9.50 0.25
C SER A 242 -5.62 -8.79 -0.87
N LEU A 243 -4.38 -9.23 -1.15
CA LEU A 243 -3.59 -8.66 -2.24
C LEU A 243 -4.19 -8.99 -3.60
N ASP A 244 -4.64 -10.23 -3.81
CA ASP A 244 -5.31 -10.66 -5.04
C ASP A 244 -6.61 -9.85 -5.24
N PHE A 245 -7.39 -9.63 -4.18
CA PHE A 245 -8.56 -8.77 -4.24
C PHE A 245 -8.23 -7.32 -4.62
N ILE A 246 -7.17 -6.74 -4.06
CA ILE A 246 -6.78 -5.36 -4.39
C ILE A 246 -6.36 -5.25 -5.85
N ASP A 247 -5.62 -6.24 -6.38
CA ASP A 247 -5.24 -6.31 -7.79
C ASP A 247 -6.47 -6.32 -8.69
N ASP A 248 -7.42 -7.22 -8.42
CA ASP A 248 -8.68 -7.30 -9.17
C ASP A 248 -9.49 -6.01 -9.07
N PHE A 249 -9.56 -5.41 -7.89
CA PHE A 249 -10.27 -4.16 -7.67
C PHE A 249 -9.64 -2.99 -8.44
N VAL A 250 -8.31 -2.87 -8.44
CA VAL A 250 -7.61 -1.83 -9.21
C VAL A 250 -7.76 -2.06 -10.71
N ASN A 251 -7.71 -3.32 -11.18
CA ASN A 251 -7.96 -3.65 -12.58
C ASN A 251 -9.38 -3.23 -13.02
N HIS A 252 -10.39 -3.47 -12.20
CA HIS A 252 -11.73 -2.98 -12.46
C HIS A 252 -11.81 -1.45 -12.42
N LEU A 253 -11.13 -0.77 -11.49
CA LEU A 253 -11.05 0.69 -11.47
C LEU A 253 -10.34 1.27 -12.70
N GLU A 254 -9.31 0.60 -13.23
CA GLU A 254 -8.59 1.02 -14.44
C GLU A 254 -9.46 0.85 -15.70
N SER A 255 -10.36 -0.15 -15.71
CA SER A 255 -11.36 -0.30 -16.78
C SER A 255 -12.43 0.80 -16.79
N VAL A 256 -12.53 1.55 -15.68
CA VAL A 256 -13.47 2.66 -15.51
C VAL A 256 -12.80 3.99 -15.85
N GLY A 257 -13.19 4.54 -17.01
CA GLY A 257 -13.09 5.96 -17.40
C GLY A 257 -11.71 6.60 -17.39
#